data_AF-A0A5B9PFP7-F1
#
_entry.id   AF-A0A5B9PFP7-F1
#
_cell.length_a   1.000
_cell.length_b   1.000
_cell.length_c   1.000
_cell.angle_alpha   90.00
_cell.angle_beta   90.00
_cell.angle_gamma   90.00
#
_symmetry.space_group_name_H-M   'P 1'
#
loop_
_entity.id
_entity.type
_entity.pdbx_description
1 polymer ?
#
loop_
_entity_poly.entity_id
_entity_poly.type
_entity_poly.pdbx_seq_one_letter_code
_entity_poly.pdbx_strand_id
1 'polypeptide(L)'
;MSATANQNKAAASGGSGGPGSFIPELFRFGLYKPAQGRIVRQATFFSVALLVCLAIWELYASGWFNFLNAAVAEGEVAGPNIAKMLFSFVLAGIGIWTAYRLVNFPVFADFLIAVEAEMNKVSWPTRDQLYRASVVVIFVIFAMAVLLFLFDILWTAVFEMIGIRYSESDSWWSKLRGFLGF
;
A
#
# COMPACT_ATOMS: atom_id res chain seq x y z
N MET A 1 -41.26 -0.07 48.63
CA MET A 1 -41.22 0.80 47.44
C MET A 1 -39.81 1.39 47.31
N SER A 2 -38.67 0.68 47.18
CA SER A 2 -38.25 -0.48 46.36
C SER A 2 -38.15 -0.19 44.84
N ALA A 3 -37.18 0.63 44.43
CA ALA A 3 -36.83 0.81 43.00
C ALA A 3 -35.38 1.26 42.72
N THR A 4 -34.38 0.89 43.53
CA THR A 4 -32.96 1.26 43.27
C THR A 4 -31.98 0.09 43.24
N ALA A 5 -32.46 -1.16 43.28
CA ALA A 5 -31.58 -2.34 43.44
C ALA A 5 -31.25 -3.10 42.14
N ASN A 6 -31.47 -2.53 40.94
CA ASN A 6 -31.35 -3.32 39.70
C ASN A 6 -30.51 -2.67 38.58
N GLN A 7 -29.45 -1.92 38.93
CA GLN A 7 -28.44 -1.49 37.96
C GLN A 7 -27.06 -2.17 38.15
N ASN A 8 -26.84 -2.92 39.22
CA ASN A 8 -25.56 -3.58 39.49
C ASN A 8 -25.47 -5.04 39.02
N LYS A 9 -26.44 -5.53 38.24
CA LYS A 9 -26.54 -6.95 37.84
C LYS A 9 -26.29 -7.22 36.34
N ALA A 10 -25.60 -6.30 35.64
CA ALA A 10 -25.18 -6.48 34.25
C ALA A 10 -23.65 -6.55 34.07
N ALA A 11 -22.87 -6.55 35.16
CA ALA A 11 -21.41 -6.58 35.12
C ALA A 11 -20.79 -7.98 35.36
N ALA A 12 -21.59 -9.05 35.30
CA ALA A 12 -21.14 -10.40 35.65
C ALA A 12 -21.68 -11.47 34.69
N SER A 13 -21.21 -11.46 33.43
CA SER A 13 -21.20 -12.66 32.57
C SER A 13 -20.24 -12.49 31.39
N GLY A 14 -18.96 -12.76 31.65
CA GLY A 14 -17.93 -12.83 30.61
C GLY A 14 -16.65 -13.39 31.20
N GLY A 15 -16.63 -14.71 31.37
CA GLY A 15 -15.62 -15.47 32.10
C GLY A 15 -14.16 -15.13 31.78
N SER A 16 -13.40 -15.19 32.87
CA SER A 16 -11.94 -15.23 33.00
C SER A 16 -11.22 -16.09 31.96
N GLY A 17 -10.20 -15.53 31.31
CA GLY A 17 -9.22 -16.29 30.54
C GLY A 17 -8.14 -15.44 29.88
N GLY A 18 -7.14 -15.00 30.67
CA GLY A 18 -5.76 -14.64 30.27
C GLY A 18 -5.51 -13.55 29.21
N PRO A 19 -4.38 -12.82 29.28
CA PRO A 19 -3.94 -11.98 28.16
C PRO A 19 -3.48 -12.86 27.00
N GLY A 20 -4.15 -12.78 25.85
CA GLY A 20 -3.57 -13.13 24.55
C GLY A 20 -3.79 -14.56 24.04
N SER A 21 -5.01 -14.91 23.67
CA SER A 21 -5.24 -16.08 22.81
C SER A 21 -5.90 -15.65 21.49
N PHE A 22 -5.11 -15.64 20.41
CA PHE A 22 -5.53 -15.24 19.07
C PHE A 22 -6.58 -16.19 18.45
N ILE A 23 -6.51 -17.48 18.77
CA ILE A 23 -7.33 -18.52 18.14
C ILE A 23 -8.80 -18.48 18.59
N PRO A 24 -9.14 -18.33 19.89
CA PRO A 24 -10.53 -18.17 20.33
C PRO A 24 -11.19 -16.89 19.82
N GLU A 25 -10.43 -15.82 19.65
CA GLU A 25 -10.93 -14.53 19.17
C GLU A 25 -11.24 -14.53 17.66
N LEU A 26 -10.53 -15.34 16.86
CA LEU A 26 -10.87 -15.60 15.46
C LEU A 26 -12.28 -16.17 15.25
N PHE A 27 -12.86 -16.81 16.28
CA PHE A 27 -14.21 -17.42 16.22
C PHE A 27 -15.31 -16.62 16.94
N ARG A 28 -15.01 -15.46 17.57
CA ARG A 28 -16.04 -14.61 18.17
C ARG A 28 -16.73 -13.74 17.11
N PHE A 29 -18.06 -13.74 17.09
CA PHE A 29 -18.89 -12.97 16.13
C PHE A 29 -19.34 -11.59 16.65
N GLY A 30 -18.85 -11.16 17.82
CA GLY A 30 -19.21 -9.88 18.41
C GLY A 30 -18.43 -8.72 17.80
N LEU A 31 -19.13 -7.72 17.27
CA LEU A 31 -18.54 -6.45 16.84
C LEU A 31 -18.06 -5.67 18.07
N TYR A 32 -16.74 -5.51 18.21
CA TYR A 32 -16.15 -4.73 19.29
C TYR A 32 -16.25 -3.22 18.99
N LYS A 33 -17.04 -2.51 19.81
CA LYS A 33 -17.29 -1.05 19.75
C LYS A 33 -17.53 -0.51 18.32
N PRO A 34 -18.70 -0.78 17.71
CA PRO A 34 -18.97 -0.48 16.29
C PRO A 34 -19.13 1.03 15.95
N ALA A 35 -19.10 1.93 16.94
CA ALA A 35 -19.31 3.36 16.73
C ALA A 35 -18.01 4.17 16.52
N GLN A 36 -16.86 3.67 16.96
CA GLN A 36 -15.57 4.39 16.94
C GLN A 36 -14.60 3.74 15.94
N GLY A 37 -13.76 4.51 15.24
CA GLY A 37 -12.78 3.95 14.29
C GLY A 37 -13.33 3.51 12.95
N ARG A 38 -14.55 3.91 12.55
CA ARG A 38 -15.20 3.37 11.33
C ARG A 38 -14.38 3.62 10.07
N ILE A 39 -13.92 4.86 9.86
CA ILE A 39 -13.19 5.25 8.65
C ILE A 39 -11.85 4.53 8.58
N VAL A 40 -11.10 4.52 9.70
CA VAL A 40 -9.78 3.87 9.75
C VAL A 40 -9.89 2.35 9.56
N ARG A 41 -10.89 1.70 10.16
CA ARG A 41 -11.15 0.26 9.97
C ARG A 41 -11.54 -0.07 8.53
N GLN A 42 -12.41 0.73 7.91
CA GLN A 42 -12.77 0.53 6.51
C GLN A 42 -11.56 0.76 5.59
N ALA A 43 -10.80 1.84 5.79
CA ALA A 43 -9.62 2.16 5.00
C ALA A 43 -8.55 1.05 5.08
N THR A 44 -8.27 0.55 6.30
CA THR A 44 -7.34 -0.58 6.51
C THR A 44 -7.86 -1.87 5.89
N PHE A 45 -9.15 -2.18 6.02
CA PHE A 45 -9.76 -3.33 5.35
C PHE A 45 -9.61 -3.24 3.83
N PHE A 46 -9.97 -2.10 3.22
CA PHE A 46 -9.84 -1.91 1.77
C PHE A 46 -8.38 -1.98 1.30
N SER A 47 -7.45 -1.41 2.07
CA SER A 47 -6.01 -1.46 1.75
C SER A 47 -5.49 -2.90 1.75
N VAL A 48 -5.80 -3.66 2.79
CA VAL A 48 -5.39 -5.07 2.88
C VAL A 48 -6.09 -5.92 1.82
N ALA A 49 -7.39 -5.71 1.60
CA ALA A 49 -8.14 -6.42 0.56
C ALA A 49 -7.57 -6.16 -0.84
N LEU A 50 -7.20 -4.91 -1.14
CA LEU A 50 -6.56 -4.55 -2.40
C LEU A 50 -5.20 -5.24 -2.56
N LEU A 51 -4.37 -5.25 -1.51
CA LEU A 51 -3.09 -5.98 -1.53
C LEU A 51 -3.29 -7.48 -1.75
N VAL A 52 -4.28 -8.09 -1.10
CA VAL A 52 -4.63 -9.51 -1.31
C VAL A 52 -5.06 -9.75 -2.76
N CYS A 53 -5.91 -8.89 -3.32
CA CYS A 53 -6.33 -9.00 -4.72
C CYS A 53 -5.15 -8.87 -5.68
N LEU A 54 -4.25 -7.90 -5.48
CA LEU A 54 -3.05 -7.74 -6.30
C LEU A 54 -2.09 -8.91 -6.14
N ALA A 55 -1.87 -9.41 -4.93
CA ALA A 55 -1.02 -10.57 -4.68
C ALA A 55 -1.54 -11.81 -5.39
N ILE A 56 -2.85 -12.05 -5.36
CA ILE A 56 -3.49 -13.20 -6.03
C ILE A 56 -3.47 -13.03 -7.54
N TRP A 57 -3.65 -11.80 -8.03
CA TRP A 57 -3.49 -11.48 -9.44
C TRP A 57 -2.08 -11.82 -9.93
N GLU A 58 -1.06 -11.35 -9.22
CA GLU A 58 0.34 -11.66 -9.54
C GLU A 58 0.60 -13.17 -9.45
N LEU A 59 0.09 -13.85 -8.43
CA LEU A 59 0.26 -15.30 -8.25
C LEU A 59 -0.41 -16.12 -9.36
N TYR A 60 -1.55 -15.65 -9.87
CA TYR A 60 -2.23 -16.22 -11.03
C TYR A 60 -1.46 -15.97 -12.33
N ALA A 61 -0.98 -14.74 -12.54
CA ALA A 61 -0.26 -14.29 -13.74
C ALA A 61 1.14 -14.92 -13.87
N SER A 62 1.88 -14.99 -12.76
CA SER A 62 3.24 -15.57 -12.69
C SER A 62 3.26 -17.10 -12.80
N GLY A 63 2.10 -17.76 -12.89
CA GLY A 63 2.02 -19.18 -13.20
C GLY A 63 2.26 -20.14 -12.03
N TRP A 64 2.25 -19.66 -10.78
CA TRP A 64 2.41 -20.53 -9.60
C TRP A 64 1.35 -21.63 -9.52
N PHE A 65 0.15 -21.36 -10.02
CA PHE A 65 -0.96 -22.32 -10.02
C PHE A 65 -1.01 -23.21 -11.26
N ASN A 66 0.05 -23.29 -12.06
CA ASN A 66 0.07 -24.12 -13.27
C ASN A 66 -0.04 -25.63 -12.98
N PHE A 67 0.24 -26.06 -11.74
CA PHE A 67 -0.02 -27.44 -11.29
C PHE A 67 -1.52 -27.81 -11.24
N LEU A 68 -2.42 -26.82 -11.23
CA LEU A 68 -3.88 -27.02 -11.22
C LEU A 68 -4.50 -27.07 -12.62
N ASN A 69 -3.69 -26.93 -13.67
CA ASN A 69 -4.17 -27.06 -15.04
C ASN A 69 -4.55 -28.53 -15.27
N ALA A 70 -5.84 -28.77 -15.55
CA ALA A 70 -6.33 -30.11 -15.86
C ALA A 70 -5.87 -30.49 -17.27
N ALA A 71 -5.15 -31.61 -17.37
CA ALA A 71 -4.55 -32.20 -18.57
C ALA A 71 -3.25 -31.51 -19.06
N VAL A 72 -2.12 -32.06 -18.59
CA VAL A 72 -0.94 -32.21 -19.46
C VAL A 72 -1.16 -33.51 -20.24
N ALA A 73 -1.91 -33.42 -21.34
CA ALA A 73 -1.83 -34.38 -22.42
C ALA A 73 -1.45 -33.58 -23.67
N GLU A 74 -0.23 -33.80 -24.14
CA GLU A 74 0.25 -33.39 -25.48
C GLU A 74 0.26 -31.87 -25.78
N GLY A 75 1.03 -31.11 -25.00
CA GLY A 75 1.71 -29.90 -25.51
C GLY A 75 0.86 -28.68 -25.88
N GLU A 76 -0.47 -28.74 -25.85
CA GLU A 76 -1.33 -27.59 -26.08
C GLU A 76 -2.22 -27.30 -24.85
N VAL A 77 -2.04 -26.13 -24.24
CA VAL A 77 -2.92 -25.63 -23.17
C VAL A 77 -4.22 -25.11 -23.81
N ALA A 78 -5.06 -26.02 -24.30
CA ALA A 78 -6.34 -25.69 -24.92
C ALA A 78 -7.49 -25.88 -23.90
N GLY A 79 -7.67 -24.91 -23.00
CA GLY A 79 -8.90 -24.82 -22.21
C GLY A 79 -8.88 -23.75 -21.11
N PRO A 80 -10.03 -23.12 -20.79
CA PRO A 80 -10.14 -22.27 -19.62
C PRO A 80 -9.94 -23.15 -18.38
N ASN A 81 -8.83 -22.96 -17.67
CA ASN A 81 -8.51 -23.71 -16.46
C ASN A 81 -9.44 -23.28 -15.31
N ILE A 82 -10.69 -23.74 -15.36
CA ILE A 82 -11.74 -23.45 -14.37
C ILE A 82 -11.22 -23.81 -12.97
N ALA A 83 -10.43 -24.88 -12.82
CA ALA A 83 -9.79 -25.25 -11.55
C ALA A 83 -8.81 -24.18 -11.05
N LYS A 84 -7.91 -23.67 -11.91
CA LYS A 84 -6.97 -22.58 -11.58
C LYS A 84 -7.72 -21.30 -11.18
N MET A 85 -8.78 -20.98 -11.92
CA MET A 85 -9.61 -19.80 -11.68
C MET A 85 -10.39 -19.93 -10.36
N LEU A 86 -11.08 -21.04 -10.13
CA LEU A 86 -11.81 -21.32 -8.89
C LEU A 86 -10.88 -21.32 -7.68
N PHE A 87 -9.71 -21.95 -7.78
CA PHE A 87 -8.72 -21.95 -6.70
C PHE A 87 -8.25 -20.53 -6.36
N SER A 88 -8.00 -19.70 -7.36
CA SER A 88 -7.60 -18.30 -7.15
C SER A 88 -8.72 -17.48 -6.49
N PHE A 89 -9.98 -17.68 -6.88
CA PHE A 89 -11.13 -17.04 -6.25
C PHE A 89 -11.35 -17.51 -4.81
N VAL A 90 -11.17 -18.81 -4.52
CA VAL A 90 -11.25 -19.35 -3.16
C VAL A 90 -10.15 -18.76 -2.29
N LEU A 91 -8.92 -18.69 -2.80
CA LEU A 91 -7.80 -18.08 -2.08
C LEU A 91 -8.05 -16.58 -1.82
N ALA A 92 -8.68 -15.87 -2.77
CA ALA A 92 -9.09 -14.49 -2.59
C ALA A 92 -10.17 -14.34 -1.53
N GLY A 93 -11.18 -15.22 -1.54
CA GLY A 93 -12.21 -15.26 -0.49
C GLY A 93 -11.62 -15.48 0.90
N ILE A 94 -10.69 -16.43 1.04
CA ILE A 94 -9.99 -16.71 2.31
C ILE A 94 -9.12 -15.52 2.72
N GLY A 95 -8.39 -14.91 1.78
CA GLY A 95 -7.56 -13.75 2.04
C GLY A 95 -8.38 -12.54 2.50
N ILE A 96 -9.49 -12.24 1.83
CA ILE A 96 -10.41 -11.15 2.20
C ILE A 96 -11.10 -11.43 3.54
N TRP A 97 -11.49 -12.68 3.80
CA TRP A 97 -12.04 -13.08 5.10
C TRP A 97 -11.02 -12.89 6.24
N THR A 98 -9.78 -13.30 5.99
CA THR A 98 -8.67 -13.13 6.94
C THR A 98 -8.40 -11.65 7.20
N ALA A 99 -8.42 -10.82 6.15
CA ALA A 99 -8.29 -9.37 6.26
C ALA A 99 -9.43 -8.76 7.11
N TYR A 100 -10.67 -9.16 6.86
CA TYR A 100 -11.82 -8.73 7.66
C TYR A 100 -11.67 -9.11 9.14
N ARG A 101 -11.19 -10.33 9.42
CA ARG A 101 -10.99 -10.80 10.80
C ARG A 101 -9.85 -10.09 11.51
N LEU A 102 -8.74 -9.86 10.83
CA LEU A 102 -7.58 -9.15 11.37
C LEU A 102 -7.97 -7.72 11.79
N VAL A 103 -8.71 -7.00 10.94
CA VAL A 103 -9.14 -5.62 11.23
C VAL A 103 -10.13 -5.55 12.40
N ASN A 104 -10.96 -6.59 12.60
CA ASN A 104 -11.96 -6.64 13.67
C ASN A 104 -11.46 -7.27 14.98
N PHE A 105 -10.18 -7.66 15.05
CA PHE A 105 -9.56 -8.19 16.25
C PHE A 105 -9.46 -7.09 17.33
N PRO A 106 -9.88 -7.33 18.59
CA PRO A 106 -10.06 -6.27 19.59
C PRO A 106 -8.78 -5.47 19.87
N VAL A 107 -7.62 -6.13 19.95
CA VAL A 107 -6.33 -5.45 20.20
C VAL A 107 -5.93 -4.53 19.03
N PHE A 108 -6.08 -5.00 17.80
CA PHE A 108 -5.77 -4.22 16.61
C PHE A 108 -6.78 -3.09 16.40
N ALA A 109 -8.05 -3.36 16.69
CA ALA A 109 -9.13 -2.40 16.62
C ALA A 109 -8.96 -1.26 17.64
N ASP A 110 -8.50 -1.55 18.86
CA ASP A 110 -8.15 -0.53 19.86
C ASP A 110 -6.93 0.28 19.43
N PHE A 111 -5.92 -0.33 18.79
CA PHE A 111 -4.80 0.39 18.19
C PHE A 111 -5.27 1.35 17.08
N LEU A 112 -6.12 0.90 16.16
CA LEU A 112 -6.65 1.75 15.09
C LEU A 112 -7.47 2.93 15.62
N ILE A 113 -8.24 2.75 16.69
CA ILE A 113 -8.95 3.84 17.36
C ILE A 113 -7.95 4.82 17.99
N ALA A 114 -6.90 4.32 18.64
CA ALA A 114 -5.86 5.18 19.20
C ALA A 114 -5.14 6.00 18.10
N VAL A 115 -4.79 5.38 16.97
CA VAL A 115 -4.20 6.07 15.82
C VAL A 115 -5.15 7.12 15.25
N GLU A 116 -6.44 6.84 15.13
CA GLU A 116 -7.44 7.83 14.72
C GLU A 116 -7.45 9.03 15.67
N ALA A 117 -7.42 8.78 16.98
CA ALA A 117 -7.38 9.82 18.00
C ALA A 117 -6.08 10.63 17.95
N GLU A 118 -4.92 10.00 17.71
CA GLU A 118 -3.64 10.70 17.55
C GLU A 118 -3.59 11.51 16.25
N MET A 119 -4.14 10.99 15.15
CA MET A 119 -4.22 11.72 13.87
C MET A 119 -5.12 12.95 13.95
N ASN A 120 -6.18 12.91 14.76
CA ASN A 120 -7.02 14.08 15.01
C ASN A 120 -6.33 15.21 15.79
N LYS A 121 -5.22 14.91 16.48
CA LYS A 121 -4.40 15.94 17.16
C LYS A 121 -3.44 16.62 16.20
N VAL A 122 -3.12 15.99 15.07
CA VAL A 122 -2.22 16.55 14.08
C VAL A 122 -2.93 17.66 13.31
N SER A 123 -2.51 18.90 13.52
CA SER A 123 -2.96 20.04 12.75
C SER A 123 -2.31 20.01 11.37
N TRP A 124 -3.04 19.53 10.37
CA TRP A 124 -2.57 19.50 8.99
C TRP A 124 -2.40 20.93 8.44
N PRO A 125 -1.32 21.20 7.68
CA PRO A 125 -1.08 22.52 7.11
C PRO A 125 -2.20 22.90 6.16
N THR A 126 -2.55 24.20 6.16
CA THR A 126 -3.54 24.72 5.22
C THR A 126 -3.01 24.64 3.78
N ARG A 127 -3.91 24.61 2.79
CA ARG A 127 -3.52 24.50 1.36
C ARG A 127 -2.54 25.58 0.92
N ASP A 128 -2.67 26.80 1.47
CA ASP A 128 -1.76 27.92 1.18
C ASP A 128 -0.35 27.67 1.74
N GLN A 129 -0.23 27.17 2.97
CA GLN A 129 1.06 26.79 3.56
C GLN A 129 1.72 25.67 2.76
N LEU A 130 0.94 24.67 2.34
CA LEU A 130 1.43 23.54 1.56
C LEU A 130 1.95 23.97 0.19
N TYR A 131 1.25 24.90 -0.48
CA TYR A 131 1.68 25.47 -1.76
C TYR A 131 2.96 26.30 -1.61
N ARG A 132 3.03 27.18 -0.61
CA ARG A 132 4.23 28.00 -0.36
C ARG A 132 5.44 27.12 -0.03
N ALA A 133 5.26 26.07 0.78
CA ALA A 133 6.33 25.14 1.12
C ALA A 133 6.79 24.33 -0.10
N SER A 134 5.88 23.82 -0.92
CA SER A 134 6.24 23.01 -2.09
C SER A 134 6.90 23.83 -3.21
N VAL A 135 6.47 25.08 -3.44
CA VAL A 135 7.06 25.97 -4.45
C VAL A 135 8.55 26.23 -4.18
N VAL A 136 8.93 26.43 -2.91
CA VAL A 136 10.34 26.59 -2.54
C VAL A 136 11.13 25.32 -2.88
N VAL A 137 10.60 24.14 -2.54
CA VAL A 137 11.27 22.86 -2.83
C VAL A 137 11.43 22.65 -4.34
N ILE A 138 10.38 22.89 -5.12
CA ILE A 138 10.42 22.80 -6.59
C ILE A 138 11.48 23.75 -7.15
N PHE A 139 11.52 25.00 -6.65
CA PHE A 139 12.53 25.96 -7.07
C PHE A 139 13.96 25.50 -6.75
N VAL A 140 14.19 24.97 -5.54
CA VAL A 140 15.52 24.45 -5.15
C VAL A 140 15.93 23.25 -6.00
N ILE A 141 15.01 22.32 -6.27
CA ILE A 141 15.29 21.17 -7.15
C ILE A 141 15.62 21.65 -8.56
N PHE A 142 14.89 22.61 -9.10
CA PHE A 142 15.13 23.14 -10.44
C PHE A 142 16.45 23.93 -10.52
N ALA A 143 16.74 24.77 -9.52
CA ALA A 143 18.00 25.50 -9.43
C ALA A 143 19.19 24.53 -9.31
N MET A 144 19.06 23.47 -8.51
CA MET A 144 20.07 22.41 -8.40
C MET A 144 20.26 21.69 -9.73
N ALA A 145 19.16 21.35 -10.43
CA ALA A 145 19.23 20.70 -11.74
C ALA A 145 19.96 21.56 -12.78
N VAL A 146 19.67 22.86 -12.84
CA VAL A 146 20.37 23.81 -13.73
C VAL A 146 21.85 23.91 -13.36
N LEU A 147 22.17 23.99 -12.08
CA LEU A 147 23.56 24.08 -11.62
C LEU A 147 24.35 22.81 -11.97
N LEU A 148 23.78 21.62 -11.74
CA LEU A 148 24.38 20.35 -12.14
C LEU A 148 24.57 20.28 -13.67
N PHE A 149 23.57 20.71 -14.43
CA PHE A 149 23.65 20.78 -15.88
C PHE A 149 24.77 21.70 -16.38
N LEU A 150 24.97 22.85 -15.73
CA LEU A 150 26.09 23.74 -16.04
C LEU A 150 27.44 23.09 -15.73
N PHE A 151 27.54 22.36 -14.62
CA PHE A 151 28.75 21.59 -14.33
C PHE A 151 28.97 20.47 -15.34
N ASP A 152 27.94 19.76 -15.78
CA ASP A 152 28.06 18.75 -16.82
C ASP A 152 28.65 19.34 -18.11
N ILE A 153 28.21 20.55 -18.50
CA ILE A 153 28.78 21.28 -19.66
C ILE A 153 30.21 21.72 -19.40
N LEU A 154 30.51 22.26 -18.22
CA LEU A 154 31.87 22.71 -17.88
C LEU A 154 32.84 21.53 -17.92
N TRP A 155 32.52 20.43 -17.25
CA TRP A 155 33.35 19.22 -17.22
C TRP A 155 33.49 18.59 -18.60
N THR A 156 32.41 18.58 -19.37
CA THR A 156 32.43 18.23 -20.79
C THR A 156 33.51 18.99 -21.56
N ALA A 157 33.49 20.33 -21.48
CA ALA A 157 34.43 21.17 -22.22
C ALA A 157 35.88 20.97 -21.74
N VAL A 158 36.08 20.84 -20.42
CA VAL A 158 37.41 20.59 -19.84
C VAL A 158 37.96 19.23 -20.29
N PHE A 159 37.16 18.16 -20.27
CA PHE A 159 37.60 16.83 -20.70
C PHE A 159 37.84 16.72 -22.22
N GLU A 160 37.10 17.48 -23.03
CA GLU A 160 37.39 17.62 -24.46
C GLU A 160 38.71 18.36 -24.70
N MET A 161 38.99 19.43 -23.95
CA MET A 161 40.25 20.18 -24.06
C MET A 161 41.48 19.34 -23.66
N ILE A 162 41.33 18.46 -22.66
CA ILE A 162 42.39 17.56 -22.20
C ILE A 162 42.51 16.33 -23.14
N GLY A 163 41.59 16.14 -24.09
CA GLY A 163 41.66 15.06 -25.09
C GLY A 163 41.31 13.68 -24.54
N ILE A 164 40.70 13.59 -23.35
CA ILE A 164 40.29 12.34 -22.71
C ILE A 164 38.92 11.87 -23.24
N ARG A 165 38.09 12.80 -23.74
CA ARG A 165 36.74 12.49 -24.25
C ARG A 165 36.72 12.36 -25.77
N TYR A 166 36.38 11.17 -26.28
CA TYR A 166 35.96 10.98 -27.67
C TYR A 166 34.52 11.49 -27.81
N SER A 167 34.33 12.57 -28.56
CA SER A 167 33.00 12.98 -29.02
C SER A 167 32.44 11.88 -29.90
N GLU A 168 31.61 10.96 -29.37
CA GLU A 168 30.74 10.15 -30.22
C GLU A 168 29.89 11.11 -31.05
N SER A 169 30.02 11.02 -32.39
CA SER A 169 29.44 11.98 -33.34
C SER A 169 27.90 12.03 -33.28
N ASP A 170 27.33 11.09 -32.55
CA ASP A 170 25.93 10.68 -32.58
C ASP A 170 25.15 11.21 -31.36
N SER A 171 25.82 11.95 -30.47
CA SER A 171 25.17 12.48 -29.27
C SER A 171 24.08 13.47 -29.64
N TRP A 172 22.96 13.43 -28.91
CA TRP A 172 21.81 14.31 -29.16
C TRP A 172 22.18 15.81 -29.12
N TRP A 173 23.32 16.19 -28.53
CA TRP A 173 23.89 17.54 -28.52
C TRP A 173 24.34 18.04 -29.89
N SER A 174 24.88 17.18 -30.76
CA SER A 174 25.21 17.56 -32.15
C SER A 174 23.94 17.78 -32.96
N LYS A 175 22.93 16.95 -32.72
CA LYS A 175 21.61 17.05 -33.35
C LYS A 175 20.84 18.29 -32.91
N LEU A 176 20.94 18.67 -31.62
CA LEU A 176 20.29 19.87 -31.10
C LEU A 176 20.94 21.16 -31.61
N ARG A 177 22.28 21.19 -31.70
CA ARG A 177 23.04 22.29 -32.31
C ARG A 177 22.72 22.46 -33.80
N GLY A 178 22.71 21.35 -34.54
CA GLY A 178 22.26 21.34 -35.94
C GLY A 178 20.79 21.76 -36.13
N PHE A 179 19.91 21.45 -35.17
CA PHE A 179 18.51 21.90 -35.19
C PHE A 179 18.34 23.39 -34.85
N LEU A 180 19.14 23.92 -33.90
CA LEU A 180 19.09 25.33 -33.48
C LEU A 180 19.97 26.26 -34.33
N GLY A 181 20.69 25.74 -35.32
CA GLY A 181 21.44 26.53 -36.31
C GLY A 181 22.73 27.18 -35.79
N PHE A 182 23.33 26.64 -34.72
CA PHE A 182 24.64 27.04 -34.19
C PHE A 182 25.62 25.86 -34.18
#